data_AF-A0A3N2NK05-F1
#
_entry.id   AF-A0A3N2NK05-F1
#
_cell.length_a   1.000
_cell.length_b   1.000
_cell.length_c   1.000
_cell.angle_alpha   90.00
_cell.angle_beta   90.00
_cell.angle_gamma   90.00
#
_symmetry.space_group_name_H-M   'P 1'
#
loop_
_entity.id
_entity.type
_entity.pdbx_description
1 polymer ?
#
loop_
_entity_poly.entity_id
_entity_poly.type
_entity_poly.pdbx_seq_one_letter_code
_entity_poly.pdbx_strand_id
1 'polypeptide(L)'
;MNEALTRVLATLTDPSAGPAIDDVETLTREYPFFVLPAVLALRHRSQEISEPLRQKLMNIIALNSPDPQAMFMLADVAYEDWAQFYPAASTGVTTNDAITKFLETYGHTDPREEALLERLIFNPAPDYSTLLAREQEQDMPEAPADPADNSQDALINSFILKHKDNESDLLPTAPSTHEEEPGPQTEATEAATTPVATAPTPAPAPMHDTSLSESLAKIYIRQKRYDKAFEIIHTLSLNNPKKSAYFADQLRFLRKLILNRDSANNSK
;
A
#
# COMPACT_ATOMS: atom_id res chain seq x y z
N MET A 1 4.36 -30.32 54.79
CA MET A 1 4.57 -29.24 53.81
C MET A 1 5.20 -28.08 54.57
N ASN A 2 6.22 -27.42 54.02
CA ASN A 2 6.99 -26.42 54.76
C ASN A 2 6.07 -25.25 55.19
N GLU A 3 6.04 -24.91 56.46
CA GLU A 3 5.07 -23.94 57.00
C GLU A 3 5.26 -22.55 56.37
N ALA A 4 6.53 -22.14 56.21
CA ALA A 4 6.93 -20.92 55.50
C ALA A 4 6.45 -20.92 54.03
N LEU A 5 6.60 -22.03 53.31
CA LEU A 5 6.12 -22.17 51.93
C LEU A 5 4.60 -22.00 51.84
N THR A 6 3.87 -22.58 52.80
CA THR A 6 2.41 -22.53 52.82
C THR A 6 1.92 -21.10 53.05
N ARG A 7 2.60 -20.34 53.93
CA ARG A 7 2.31 -18.92 54.18
C ARG A 7 2.63 -18.04 52.96
N VAL A 8 3.78 -18.25 52.31
CA VAL A 8 4.13 -17.51 51.08
C VAL A 8 3.15 -17.82 49.95
N LEU A 9 2.76 -19.08 49.75
CA LEU A 9 1.74 -19.41 48.75
C LEU A 9 0.36 -18.82 49.10
N ALA A 10 0.00 -18.72 50.37
CA ALA A 10 -1.23 -18.03 50.78
C ALA A 10 -1.22 -16.55 50.40
N THR A 11 -0.06 -15.88 50.43
CA THR A 11 0.05 -14.48 49.96
C THR A 11 -0.21 -14.30 48.46
N LEU A 12 -0.13 -15.36 47.66
CA LEU A 12 -0.52 -15.27 46.24
C LEU A 12 -2.04 -15.13 46.05
N THR A 13 -2.84 -15.51 47.06
CA THR A 13 -4.30 -15.35 47.02
C THR A 13 -4.75 -13.94 47.42
N ASP A 14 -3.93 -13.21 48.18
CA ASP A 14 -4.15 -11.82 48.55
C ASP A 14 -2.93 -10.97 48.16
N PRO A 15 -2.92 -10.38 46.95
CA PRO A 15 -1.77 -9.63 46.43
C PRO A 15 -1.49 -8.32 47.19
N SER A 16 -2.33 -7.94 48.16
CA SER A 16 -2.08 -6.78 49.02
C SER A 16 -1.12 -7.09 50.18
N ALA A 17 -1.02 -8.35 50.59
CA ALA A 17 -0.21 -8.79 51.71
C ALA A 17 1.11 -9.41 51.23
N GLY A 18 2.23 -8.68 51.36
CA GLY A 18 3.55 -9.22 51.03
C GLY A 18 4.04 -10.30 52.03
N PRO A 19 4.87 -11.26 51.60
CA PRO A 19 5.36 -12.34 52.46
C PRO A 19 6.24 -11.82 53.60
N ALA A 20 6.20 -12.49 54.76
CA ALA A 20 7.07 -12.14 55.90
C ALA A 20 8.56 -12.33 55.56
N ILE A 21 9.41 -11.42 56.00
CA ILE A 21 10.85 -11.42 55.67
C ILE A 21 11.52 -12.70 56.21
N ASP A 22 11.16 -13.16 57.41
CA ASP A 22 11.68 -14.39 58.00
C ASP A 22 11.35 -15.64 57.17
N ASP A 23 10.13 -15.70 56.63
CA ASP A 23 9.70 -16.80 55.74
C ASP A 23 10.46 -16.76 54.40
N VAL A 24 10.77 -15.56 53.89
CA VAL A 24 11.58 -15.40 52.67
C VAL A 24 13.04 -15.82 52.92
N GLU A 25 13.62 -15.45 54.05
CA GLU A 25 14.98 -15.85 54.41
C GLU A 25 15.14 -17.36 54.60
N THR A 26 14.17 -18.01 55.25
CA THR A 26 14.17 -19.47 55.42
C THR A 26 14.05 -20.16 54.06
N LEU A 27 13.12 -19.74 53.21
CA LEU A 27 12.93 -20.33 51.88
C LEU A 27 14.10 -20.09 50.93
N THR A 28 14.72 -18.92 50.96
CA THR A 28 15.89 -18.64 50.10
C THR A 28 17.15 -19.39 50.54
N ARG A 29 17.25 -19.77 51.82
CA ARG A 29 18.33 -20.65 52.33
C ARG A 29 18.08 -22.11 51.96
N GLU A 30 16.85 -22.58 52.07
CA GLU A 30 16.50 -23.99 51.80
C GLU A 30 16.35 -24.28 50.30
N TYR A 31 15.84 -23.33 49.53
CA TYR A 31 15.56 -23.46 48.10
C TYR A 31 16.13 -22.27 47.31
N PRO A 32 17.46 -22.21 47.09
CA PRO A 32 18.09 -21.11 46.35
C PRO A 32 17.63 -20.96 44.89
N PHE A 33 17.03 -22.02 44.32
CA PHE A 33 16.46 -22.02 42.97
C PHE A 33 15.03 -21.46 42.92
N PHE A 34 14.38 -21.31 44.08
CA PHE A 34 13.00 -20.86 44.14
C PHE A 34 12.95 -19.33 44.25
N VAL A 35 12.77 -18.69 43.08
CA VAL A 35 12.90 -17.24 42.91
C VAL A 35 11.67 -16.46 43.40
N LEU A 36 10.50 -17.11 43.47
CA LEU A 36 9.22 -16.45 43.75
C LEU A 36 9.16 -15.70 45.09
N PRO A 37 9.62 -16.25 46.24
CA PRO A 37 9.64 -15.50 47.50
C PRO A 37 10.53 -14.27 47.44
N ALA A 38 11.66 -14.35 46.72
CA ALA A 38 12.58 -13.24 46.53
C ALA A 38 11.93 -12.10 45.72
N VAL A 39 11.23 -12.45 44.64
CA VAL A 39 10.49 -11.50 43.79
C VAL A 39 9.36 -10.84 44.56
N LEU A 40 8.55 -11.61 45.28
CA LEU A 40 7.45 -11.06 46.08
C LEU A 40 7.95 -10.13 47.20
N ALA A 41 9.05 -10.49 47.85
CA ALA A 41 9.66 -9.65 48.88
C ALA A 41 10.13 -8.31 48.29
N LEU A 42 10.85 -8.34 47.17
CA LEU A 42 11.31 -7.12 46.49
C LEU A 42 10.15 -6.27 45.98
N ARG A 43 9.06 -6.89 45.50
CA ARG A 43 7.91 -6.19 44.94
C ARG A 43 7.05 -5.50 46.00
N HIS A 44 6.74 -6.19 47.10
CA HIS A 44 5.79 -5.67 48.11
C HIS A 44 6.47 -5.01 49.31
N ARG A 45 7.73 -5.33 49.60
CA ARG A 45 8.45 -4.90 50.81
C ARG A 45 9.80 -4.24 50.51
N SER A 46 9.97 -3.65 49.33
CA SER A 46 11.22 -2.98 48.91
C SER A 46 11.77 -1.98 49.94
N GLN A 47 10.89 -1.30 50.68
CA GLN A 47 11.26 -0.30 51.69
C GLN A 47 11.56 -0.88 53.08
N GLU A 48 11.07 -2.08 53.39
CA GLU A 48 11.27 -2.75 54.70
C GLU A 48 12.53 -3.63 54.72
N ILE A 49 13.06 -3.96 53.54
CA ILE A 49 14.19 -4.86 53.38
C ILE A 49 15.51 -4.12 53.59
N SER A 50 16.40 -4.71 54.39
CA SER A 50 17.78 -4.20 54.53
C SER A 50 18.56 -4.30 53.22
N GLU A 51 19.40 -3.31 52.92
CA GLU A 51 20.23 -3.28 51.71
C GLU A 51 21.05 -4.58 51.46
N PRO A 52 21.70 -5.22 52.46
CA PRO A 52 22.41 -6.48 52.21
C PRO A 52 21.48 -7.63 51.82
N LEU A 53 20.28 -7.68 52.40
CA LEU A 53 19.26 -8.68 52.05
C LEU A 53 18.76 -8.43 50.63
N ARG A 54 18.48 -7.16 50.29
CA ARG A 54 18.07 -6.75 48.95
C ARG A 54 19.06 -7.22 47.88
N GLN A 55 20.35 -6.97 48.09
CA GLN A 55 21.41 -7.42 47.17
C GLN A 55 21.46 -8.94 47.04
N LYS A 56 21.31 -9.66 48.16
CA LYS A 56 21.25 -11.12 48.15
C LYS A 56 20.07 -11.64 47.32
N LEU A 57 18.88 -11.07 47.47
CA LEU A 57 17.69 -11.45 46.69
C LEU A 57 17.89 -11.15 45.20
N MET A 58 18.45 -9.98 44.86
CA MET A 58 18.78 -9.62 43.47
C MET A 58 19.77 -10.61 42.85
N ASN A 59 20.79 -11.03 43.59
CA ASN A 59 21.75 -12.02 43.11
C ASN A 59 21.10 -13.39 42.87
N ILE A 60 20.19 -13.81 43.75
CA ILE A 60 19.44 -15.06 43.58
C ILE A 60 18.57 -15.00 42.33
N ILE A 61 17.89 -13.88 42.08
CA ILE A 61 17.09 -13.68 40.85
C ILE A 61 18.00 -13.73 39.62
N ALA A 62 19.12 -13.01 39.65
CA ALA A 62 20.07 -12.96 38.53
C ALA A 62 20.68 -14.32 38.18
N LEU A 63 20.99 -15.14 39.19
CA LEU A 63 21.55 -16.48 38.97
C LEU A 63 20.54 -17.47 38.39
N ASN A 64 19.24 -17.25 38.62
CA ASN A 64 18.17 -18.14 38.16
C ASN A 64 17.40 -17.58 36.95
N SER A 65 17.69 -16.34 36.52
CA SER A 65 17.10 -15.74 35.33
C SER A 65 17.83 -16.17 34.05
N PRO A 66 17.13 -16.51 32.96
CA PRO A 66 17.76 -16.89 31.69
C PRO A 66 18.52 -15.74 31.01
N ASP A 67 18.02 -14.50 31.14
CA ASP A 67 18.57 -13.32 30.48
C ASP A 67 18.47 -12.06 31.37
N PRO A 68 19.27 -11.02 31.09
CA PRO A 68 19.24 -9.76 31.85
C PRO A 68 17.87 -9.07 31.80
N GLN A 69 17.12 -9.29 30.72
CA GLN A 69 15.77 -8.74 30.58
C GLN A 69 14.81 -9.40 31.57
N ALA A 70 14.73 -10.74 31.65
CA ALA A 70 13.89 -11.40 32.64
C ALA A 70 14.29 -11.05 34.08
N MET A 71 15.59 -10.88 34.35
CA MET A 71 16.05 -10.38 35.65
C MET A 71 15.43 -9.02 35.97
N PHE A 72 15.50 -8.08 35.04
CA PHE A 72 14.90 -6.75 35.18
C PHE A 72 13.38 -6.82 35.38
N MET A 73 12.67 -7.63 34.58
CA MET A 73 11.21 -7.77 34.72
C MET A 73 10.77 -8.33 36.07
N LEU A 74 11.58 -9.22 36.67
CA LEU A 74 11.28 -9.85 37.95
C LEU A 74 11.72 -9.01 39.16
N ALA A 75 12.76 -8.20 39.00
CA ALA A 75 13.38 -7.43 40.07
C ALA A 75 12.78 -6.02 40.24
N ASP A 76 12.30 -5.41 39.16
CA ASP A 76 11.84 -4.03 39.18
C ASP A 76 10.38 -3.92 39.67
N VAL A 77 10.19 -3.11 40.72
CA VAL A 77 8.87 -2.83 41.32
C VAL A 77 7.98 -2.05 40.35
N ALA A 78 8.58 -1.20 39.51
CA ALA A 78 7.87 -0.37 38.55
C ALA A 78 7.68 -1.06 37.18
N TYR A 79 8.08 -2.34 37.04
CA TYR A 79 8.00 -3.03 35.77
C TYR A 79 6.58 -3.04 35.19
N GLU A 80 5.54 -3.12 36.02
CA GLU A 80 4.15 -3.11 35.55
C GLU A 80 3.77 -1.78 34.89
N ASP A 81 4.27 -0.66 35.41
CA ASP A 81 4.07 0.65 34.81
C ASP A 81 4.75 0.74 33.43
N TRP A 82 5.95 0.15 33.31
CA TRP A 82 6.69 0.07 32.04
C TRP A 82 6.08 -0.92 31.05
N ALA A 83 5.57 -2.05 31.54
CA ALA A 83 4.93 -3.09 30.72
C ALA A 83 3.64 -2.58 30.08
N GLN A 84 2.92 -1.73 30.79
CA GLN A 84 1.68 -1.11 30.31
C GLN A 84 1.91 0.26 29.64
N PHE A 85 3.16 0.73 29.55
CA PHE A 85 3.48 2.05 28.99
C PHE A 85 3.05 2.17 27.52
N TYR A 86 3.17 1.10 26.74
CA TYR A 86 2.67 1.06 25.38
C TYR A 86 1.29 0.41 25.33
N PRO A 87 0.34 0.97 24.55
CA PRO A 87 -0.92 0.29 24.30
C PRO A 87 -0.64 -1.07 23.67
N ALA A 88 -1.46 -2.06 24.00
CA ALA A 88 -1.36 -3.40 23.41
C ALA A 88 -1.28 -3.25 21.89
N ALA A 89 -0.22 -3.79 21.29
CA ALA A 89 -0.01 -3.69 19.85
C ALA A 89 -1.28 -4.18 19.14
N SER A 90 -1.94 -3.28 18.40
CA SER A 90 -3.01 -3.70 17.50
C SER A 90 -2.41 -4.72 16.56
N THR A 91 -3.05 -5.88 16.42
CA THR A 91 -2.64 -6.96 15.52
C THR A 91 -2.14 -6.36 14.21
N GLY A 92 -0.92 -6.72 13.79
CA GLY A 92 -0.26 -6.09 12.64
C GLY A 92 -1.21 -6.03 11.44
N VAL A 93 -1.50 -4.82 10.96
CA VAL A 93 -2.37 -4.61 9.81
C VAL A 93 -1.76 -5.38 8.63
N THR A 94 -2.49 -6.37 8.14
CA THR A 94 -2.01 -7.16 7.02
C THR A 94 -2.17 -6.37 5.71
N THR A 95 -1.40 -6.70 4.68
CA THR A 95 -1.58 -6.10 3.35
C THR A 95 -3.01 -6.30 2.83
N ASN A 96 -3.61 -7.46 3.16
CA ASN A 96 -4.99 -7.75 2.79
C ASN A 96 -5.99 -6.86 3.55
N ASP A 97 -5.76 -6.55 4.82
CA ASP A 97 -6.60 -5.59 5.56
C ASP A 97 -6.50 -4.18 4.97
N ALA A 98 -5.29 -3.75 4.59
CA ALA A 98 -5.08 -2.46 3.95
C ALA A 98 -5.82 -2.38 2.60
N ILE A 99 -5.73 -3.43 1.78
CA ILE A 99 -6.45 -3.53 0.51
C ILE A 99 -7.96 -3.53 0.74
N THR A 100 -8.44 -4.28 1.73
CA THR A 100 -9.88 -4.37 2.05
C THR A 100 -10.41 -3.01 2.47
N LYS A 101 -9.73 -2.33 3.40
CA LYS A 101 -10.09 -0.99 3.85
C LYS A 101 -10.04 0.04 2.72
N PHE A 102 -9.06 -0.06 1.82
CA PHE A 102 -8.98 0.79 0.64
C PHE A 102 -10.18 0.58 -0.30
N LEU A 103 -10.51 -0.68 -0.62
CA LEU A 103 -11.65 -1.00 -1.48
C LEU A 103 -12.99 -0.62 -0.83
N GLU A 104 -13.11 -0.70 0.49
CA GLU A 104 -14.31 -0.23 1.19
C GLU A 104 -14.42 1.29 1.19
N THR A 105 -13.30 2.01 1.27
CA THR A 105 -13.30 3.48 1.34
C THR A 105 -13.42 4.13 -0.05
N TYR A 106 -12.80 3.51 -1.07
CA TYR A 106 -12.62 4.10 -2.40
C TYR A 106 -13.13 3.20 -3.55
N GLY A 107 -13.58 1.98 -3.27
CA GLY A 107 -14.09 1.05 -4.29
C GLY A 107 -15.56 1.26 -4.66
N HIS A 108 -16.19 2.36 -4.21
CA HIS A 108 -17.53 2.72 -4.62
C HIS A 108 -17.48 3.55 -5.90
N THR A 109 -17.90 2.95 -7.02
CA THR A 109 -18.01 3.65 -8.30
C THR A 109 -19.31 4.46 -8.33
N ASP A 110 -19.21 5.78 -8.53
CA ASP A 110 -20.38 6.63 -8.74
C ASP A 110 -21.01 6.25 -10.11
N PRO A 111 -22.35 6.13 -10.25
CA PRO A 111 -23.00 5.96 -11.55
C PRO A 111 -22.56 6.96 -12.63
N ARG A 112 -22.06 8.15 -12.25
CA ARG A 112 -21.45 9.10 -13.19
C ARG A 112 -20.11 8.64 -13.75
N GLU A 113 -19.27 8.03 -12.92
CA GLU A 113 -17.99 7.46 -13.32
C GLU A 113 -18.18 6.22 -14.20
N GLU A 114 -19.18 5.39 -13.88
CA GLU A 114 -19.56 4.26 -14.75
C GLU A 114 -19.98 4.75 -16.14
N ALA A 115 -20.77 5.81 -16.24
CA ALA A 115 -21.18 6.39 -17.51
C ALA A 115 -20.00 7.00 -18.29
N LEU A 116 -19.02 7.59 -17.58
CA LEU A 116 -17.79 8.09 -18.18
C LEU A 116 -16.90 6.97 -18.72
N LEU A 117 -16.72 5.89 -17.95
CA LEU A 117 -15.97 4.70 -18.38
C LEU A 117 -16.67 4.03 -19.57
N GLU A 118 -17.99 3.90 -19.53
CA GLU A 118 -18.77 3.38 -20.65
C GLU A 118 -18.58 4.25 -21.90
N ARG A 119 -18.61 5.57 -21.76
CA ARG A 119 -18.33 6.50 -22.86
C ARG A 119 -16.90 6.32 -23.40
N LEU A 120 -15.89 6.30 -22.55
CA LEU A 120 -14.48 6.20 -22.98
C LEU A 120 -14.17 4.85 -23.67
N ILE A 121 -14.80 3.76 -23.23
CA ILE A 121 -14.55 2.42 -23.75
C ILE A 121 -15.33 2.15 -25.05
N PHE A 122 -16.62 2.53 -25.10
CA PHE A 122 -17.50 2.19 -26.23
C PHE A 122 -17.63 3.31 -27.26
N ASN A 123 -17.33 4.56 -26.88
CA ASN A 123 -17.34 5.71 -27.77
C ASN A 123 -16.16 6.64 -27.45
N PRO A 124 -14.91 6.20 -27.73
CA PRO A 124 -13.73 7.02 -27.46
C PRO A 124 -13.93 8.36 -28.19
N ALA A 125 -14.00 9.44 -27.40
CA ALA A 125 -14.01 10.76 -28.00
C ALA A 125 -12.73 10.89 -28.84
N PRO A 126 -12.78 11.54 -30.03
CA PRO A 126 -11.58 11.81 -30.78
C PRO A 126 -10.60 12.56 -29.86
N ASP A 127 -9.37 12.06 -29.75
CA ASP A 127 -8.33 12.73 -29.00
C ASP A 127 -8.23 14.17 -29.50
N TYR A 128 -8.07 15.13 -28.59
CA TYR A 128 -8.00 16.55 -28.95
C TYR A 128 -6.94 16.83 -30.03
N SER A 129 -5.87 16.02 -30.07
CA SER A 129 -4.87 16.03 -31.14
C SER A 129 -5.43 15.72 -32.53
N THR A 130 -6.36 14.77 -32.63
CA THR A 130 -7.03 14.40 -33.89
C THR A 130 -8.02 15.46 -34.34
N LEU A 131 -8.66 16.15 -33.39
CA LEU A 131 -9.56 17.27 -33.68
C LEU A 131 -8.78 18.46 -34.23
N LEU A 132 -7.66 18.82 -33.58
CA LEU A 132 -6.75 19.85 -34.06
C LEU A 132 -6.12 19.52 -35.42
N ALA A 133 -5.69 18.27 -35.62
CA ALA A 133 -5.15 17.85 -36.92
C ALA A 133 -6.18 18.00 -38.04
N ARG A 134 -7.44 17.66 -37.76
CA ARG A 134 -8.55 17.80 -38.73
C ARG A 134 -8.92 19.26 -38.98
N GLU A 135 -8.92 20.12 -37.96
CA GLU A 135 -9.13 21.56 -38.13
C GLU A 135 -7.99 22.19 -38.95
N GLN A 136 -6.74 21.80 -38.69
CA GLN A 136 -5.58 22.26 -39.45
C GLN A 136 -5.62 21.84 -40.93
N GLU A 137 -6.15 20.65 -41.24
CA GLU A 137 -6.39 20.20 -42.61
C GLU A 137 -7.56 20.96 -43.28
N GLN A 138 -8.59 21.35 -42.52
CA GLN A 138 -9.78 22.05 -43.03
C GLN A 138 -9.55 23.54 -43.27
N ASP A 139 -8.82 24.20 -42.38
CA ASP A 139 -8.50 25.64 -42.45
C ASP A 139 -7.25 25.90 -43.32
N MET A 140 -6.79 24.90 -44.06
CA MET A 140 -5.62 25.03 -44.92
C MET A 140 -5.95 25.94 -46.11
N PRO A 141 -5.15 26.99 -46.38
CA PRO A 141 -5.39 27.88 -47.50
C PRO A 141 -5.25 27.13 -48.84
N GLU A 142 -6.19 27.33 -49.76
CA GLU A 142 -6.06 26.86 -51.14
C GLU A 142 -4.83 27.51 -51.80
N ALA A 143 -4.14 26.75 -52.66
CA ALA A 143 -2.92 27.23 -53.32
C ALA A 143 -3.17 28.60 -54.00
N PRO A 144 -2.21 29.54 -53.94
CA PRO A 144 -2.41 30.87 -54.50
C PRO A 144 -2.75 30.75 -55.99
N ALA A 145 -3.90 31.29 -56.37
CA ALA A 145 -4.44 31.19 -57.72
C ALA A 145 -3.58 31.92 -58.77
N ASP A 146 -2.71 32.86 -58.35
CA ASP A 146 -1.83 33.61 -59.23
C ASP A 146 -0.44 33.85 -58.62
N PRO A 147 0.66 33.47 -59.30
CA PRO A 147 2.03 33.66 -58.83
C PRO A 147 2.54 35.12 -58.91
N ALA A 148 1.70 36.05 -59.38
CA ALA A 148 2.01 37.47 -59.50
C ALA A 148 1.36 38.32 -58.38
N ASP A 149 0.55 37.72 -57.52
CA ASP A 149 -0.07 38.43 -56.40
C ASP A 149 0.92 38.58 -55.22
N ASN A 150 1.31 39.82 -54.94
CA ASN A 150 2.22 40.19 -53.85
C ASN A 150 1.46 40.67 -52.60
N SER A 151 0.17 40.35 -52.48
CA SER A 151 -0.61 40.63 -51.28
C SER A 151 -0.01 39.93 -50.05
N GLN A 152 -0.14 40.55 -48.87
CA GLN A 152 0.38 40.00 -47.61
C GLN A 152 -0.18 38.60 -47.34
N ASP A 153 -1.45 38.37 -47.70
CA ASP A 153 -2.13 37.10 -47.51
C ASP A 153 -1.58 36.00 -48.43
N ALA A 154 -1.23 36.32 -49.69
CA ALA A 154 -0.60 35.37 -50.61
C ALA A 154 0.81 34.94 -50.14
N LEU A 155 1.57 35.88 -49.56
CA LEU A 155 2.88 35.59 -48.97
C LEU A 155 2.77 34.71 -47.72
N ILE A 156 1.77 34.95 -46.86
CA ILE A 156 1.51 34.13 -45.67
C ILE A 156 1.07 32.72 -46.07
N ASN A 157 0.15 32.57 -47.03
CA ASN A 157 -0.33 31.27 -47.49
C ASN A 157 0.78 30.44 -48.15
N SER A 158 1.63 31.06 -48.98
CA SER A 158 2.78 30.37 -49.58
C SER A 158 3.84 29.98 -48.55
N PHE A 159 4.03 30.77 -47.48
CA PHE A 159 4.91 30.43 -46.36
C PHE A 159 4.39 29.20 -45.58
N ILE A 160 3.10 29.17 -45.25
CA ILE A 160 2.45 28.05 -44.56
C ILE A 160 2.56 26.76 -45.38
N LEU A 161 2.30 26.82 -46.70
CA LEU A 161 2.40 25.66 -47.59
C LEU A 161 3.84 25.15 -47.74
N LYS A 162 4.83 26.04 -47.79
CA LYS A 162 6.26 25.68 -47.96
C LYS A 162 6.86 25.01 -46.72
N HIS A 163 6.35 25.34 -45.53
CA HIS A 163 6.87 24.81 -44.27
C HIS A 163 6.17 23.53 -43.79
N LYS A 164 5.06 23.12 -44.41
CA LYS A 164 4.32 21.89 -44.07
C LYS A 164 5.17 20.62 -44.17
N ASP A 165 6.07 20.52 -45.13
CA ASP A 165 6.86 19.30 -45.36
C ASP A 165 8.09 19.20 -44.41
N ASN A 166 8.40 20.26 -43.66
CA ASN A 166 9.46 20.34 -42.65
C ASN A 166 8.87 20.48 -41.24
N GLU A 167 7.79 19.75 -40.94
CA GLU A 167 7.07 19.81 -39.66
C GLU A 167 7.91 19.49 -38.42
N SER A 168 9.11 18.90 -38.57
CA SER A 168 10.02 18.59 -37.47
C SER A 168 10.71 19.80 -36.83
N ASP A 169 10.73 20.98 -37.49
CA ASP A 169 11.48 22.16 -37.03
C ASP A 169 10.61 23.27 -36.40
N LEU A 170 9.27 23.14 -36.42
CA LEU A 170 8.35 24.23 -36.03
C LEU A 170 7.60 23.98 -34.71
N LEU A 171 7.65 22.77 -34.17
CA LEU A 171 7.19 22.51 -32.81
C LEU A 171 8.31 22.91 -31.85
N PRO A 172 8.07 23.74 -30.82
CA PRO A 172 8.99 23.82 -29.70
C PRO A 172 9.05 22.40 -29.11
N THR A 173 10.21 21.74 -29.24
CA THR A 173 10.56 20.68 -28.30
C THR A 173 10.35 21.28 -26.92
N ALA A 174 9.36 20.77 -26.18
CA ALA A 174 9.08 21.25 -24.84
C ALA A 174 10.42 21.38 -24.11
N PRO A 175 10.79 22.56 -23.61
CA PRO A 175 12.03 22.67 -22.88
C PRO A 175 11.87 21.77 -21.66
N SER A 176 12.75 20.76 -21.57
CA SER A 176 13.14 20.20 -20.28
C SER A 176 13.82 21.32 -19.51
N THR A 177 13.00 22.22 -18.97
CA THR A 177 13.44 23.34 -18.14
C THR A 177 13.75 22.76 -16.76
N HIS A 178 14.91 22.12 -16.65
CA HIS A 178 15.69 22.21 -15.42
C HIS A 178 16.31 23.60 -15.41
N GLU A 179 15.50 24.62 -15.07
CA GLU A 179 16.03 25.90 -14.63
C GLU A 179 16.38 25.76 -13.16
N GLU A 180 17.68 25.63 -12.92
CA GLU A 180 18.32 25.90 -11.64
C GLU A 180 18.13 27.39 -11.30
N GLU A 181 17.32 27.69 -10.30
CA GLU A 181 17.42 28.97 -9.59
C GLU A 181 18.56 28.94 -8.55
N PRO A 182 19.28 30.06 -8.37
CA PRO A 182 20.45 30.13 -7.51
C PRO A 182 20.06 30.26 -6.03
N GLY A 183 20.30 29.20 -5.26
CA GLY A 183 20.23 29.23 -3.80
C GLY A 183 21.53 29.77 -3.16
N PRO A 184 21.48 30.48 -2.02
CA PRO A 184 22.64 31.13 -1.41
C PRO A 184 23.65 30.14 -0.84
N GLN A 185 24.93 30.54 -0.92
CA GLN A 185 26.08 29.84 -0.35
C GLN A 185 25.95 29.66 1.17
N THR A 186 26.28 28.47 1.67
CA THR A 186 26.97 28.32 2.96
C THR A 186 27.90 27.11 2.88
N GLU A 187 29.16 27.35 3.23
CA GLU A 187 30.30 26.44 3.16
C GLU A 187 30.21 25.27 4.15
N ALA A 188 30.67 24.07 3.76
CA ALA A 188 31.67 23.25 4.47
C ALA A 188 31.80 21.82 3.89
N THR A 189 32.90 21.60 3.17
CA THR A 189 33.84 20.47 3.17
C THR A 189 33.37 18.99 3.32
N GLU A 190 33.75 18.23 2.28
CA GLU A 190 34.60 17.01 2.30
C GLU A 190 33.99 15.60 2.12
N ALA A 191 34.67 14.88 1.21
CA ALA A 191 34.80 13.42 1.04
C ALA A 191 33.91 12.71 0.00
N ALA A 192 34.63 12.09 -0.94
CA ALA A 192 34.19 11.42 -2.16
C ALA A 192 33.62 10.02 -1.96
N THR A 193 32.76 9.57 -2.88
CA THR A 193 32.94 8.36 -3.74
C THR A 193 31.71 8.13 -4.62
N THR A 194 31.91 8.03 -5.93
CA THR A 194 30.97 7.41 -6.89
C THR A 194 31.17 5.88 -6.88
N PRO A 195 30.16 5.09 -7.28
CA PRO A 195 30.10 4.70 -8.69
C PRO A 195 28.68 4.58 -9.32
N VAL A 196 28.57 5.18 -10.51
CA VAL A 196 28.14 4.57 -11.80
C VAL A 196 26.70 4.07 -11.96
N ALA A 197 25.94 4.89 -12.71
CA ALA A 197 25.12 4.58 -13.89
C ALA A 197 24.32 3.27 -13.97
N THR A 198 23.00 3.42 -14.11
CA THR A 198 22.19 2.59 -15.01
C THR A 198 21.19 3.49 -15.74
N ALA A 199 21.22 3.43 -17.07
CA ALA A 199 20.39 4.23 -17.98
C ALA A 199 18.89 3.88 -17.87
N PRO A 200 17.98 4.83 -18.12
CA PRO A 200 16.54 4.56 -18.18
C PRO A 200 16.19 3.81 -19.47
N THR A 201 15.43 2.72 -19.32
CA THR A 201 14.90 1.88 -20.40
C THR A 201 13.77 2.62 -21.15
N PRO A 202 13.63 2.47 -22.48
CA PRO A 202 12.63 3.17 -23.29
C PRO A 202 11.19 2.72 -23.00
N ALA A 203 10.25 3.65 -23.19
CA ALA A 203 8.81 3.52 -22.94
C ALA A 203 8.17 2.26 -23.56
N PRO A 204 7.18 1.63 -22.91
CA PRO A 204 6.46 0.52 -23.50
C PRO A 204 5.36 0.99 -24.47
N ALA A 205 5.29 0.31 -25.61
CA ALA A 205 4.18 0.30 -26.58
C ALA A 205 2.81 0.06 -25.89
N PRO A 206 1.66 0.38 -26.54
CA PRO A 206 0.34 0.34 -25.90
C PRO A 206 0.02 -1.08 -25.44
N MET A 207 0.27 -1.33 -24.16
CA MET A 207 -0.23 -2.51 -23.49
C MET A 207 -1.72 -2.29 -23.33
N HIS A 208 -2.54 -2.92 -24.17
CA HIS A 208 -3.96 -3.01 -23.88
C HIS A 208 -4.12 -3.61 -22.48
N ASP A 209 -4.65 -2.81 -21.55
CA ASP A 209 -4.77 -3.11 -20.12
C ASP A 209 -5.63 -4.36 -19.87
N THR A 210 -5.05 -5.52 -20.13
CA THR A 210 -5.71 -6.84 -20.04
C THR A 210 -6.24 -7.07 -18.62
N SER A 211 -5.56 -6.51 -17.62
CA SER A 211 -5.98 -6.56 -16.21
C SER A 211 -7.22 -5.69 -15.94
N LEU A 212 -7.28 -4.49 -16.52
CA LEU A 212 -8.39 -3.55 -16.34
C LEU A 212 -9.66 -4.09 -17.00
N SER A 213 -9.55 -4.58 -18.23
CA SER A 213 -10.67 -5.20 -18.96
C SER A 213 -11.21 -6.44 -18.25
N GLU A 214 -10.34 -7.27 -17.62
CA GLU A 214 -10.79 -8.42 -16.83
C GLU A 214 -11.57 -8.00 -15.57
N SER A 215 -11.11 -6.97 -14.87
CA SER A 215 -11.80 -6.44 -13.68
C SER A 215 -13.19 -5.91 -14.03
N LEU A 216 -13.30 -5.14 -15.12
CA LEU A 216 -14.58 -4.61 -15.60
C LEU A 216 -15.54 -5.73 -16.01
N ALA A 217 -15.07 -6.77 -16.69
CA ALA A 217 -15.91 -7.93 -17.01
C ALA A 217 -16.51 -8.57 -15.76
N LYS A 218 -15.74 -8.69 -14.67
CA LYS A 218 -16.23 -9.21 -13.37
C LYS A 218 -17.29 -8.30 -12.75
N ILE A 219 -17.16 -6.98 -12.87
CA ILE A 219 -18.15 -6.01 -12.39
C ILE A 219 -19.47 -6.18 -13.16
N TYR A 220 -19.42 -6.26 -14.50
CA TYR A 220 -20.62 -6.46 -15.32
C TYR A 220 -21.34 -7.79 -15.04
N ILE A 221 -20.59 -8.86 -14.75
CA ILE A 221 -21.17 -10.14 -14.31
C ILE A 221 -21.94 -9.97 -12.99
N ARG A 222 -21.36 -9.28 -12.00
CA ARG A 222 -22.01 -9.00 -10.71
C ARG A 222 -23.28 -8.17 -10.86
N GLN A 223 -23.26 -7.21 -11.78
CA GLN A 223 -24.40 -6.35 -12.10
C GLN A 223 -25.45 -7.02 -13.01
N LYS A 224 -25.32 -8.32 -13.30
CA LYS A 224 -26.21 -9.11 -14.18
C LYS A 224 -26.32 -8.59 -15.62
N ARG A 225 -25.38 -7.76 -16.06
CA ARG A 225 -25.26 -7.25 -17.43
C ARG A 225 -24.39 -8.20 -18.26
N TYR A 226 -24.93 -9.39 -18.54
CA TYR A 226 -24.16 -10.49 -19.13
C TYR A 226 -23.73 -10.24 -20.59
N ASP A 227 -24.50 -9.47 -21.36
CA ASP A 227 -24.22 -9.19 -22.78
C ASP A 227 -22.93 -8.38 -22.93
N LYS A 228 -22.81 -7.28 -22.18
CA LYS A 228 -21.59 -6.44 -22.13
C LYS A 228 -20.39 -7.21 -21.59
N ALA A 229 -20.58 -8.02 -20.55
CA ALA A 229 -19.50 -8.87 -20.03
C ALA A 229 -19.00 -9.88 -21.07
N PHE A 230 -19.89 -10.41 -21.92
CA PHE A 230 -19.54 -11.35 -22.97
C PHE A 230 -18.67 -10.70 -24.04
N GLU A 231 -19.01 -9.49 -24.48
CA GLU A 231 -18.22 -8.74 -25.45
C GLU A 231 -16.80 -8.45 -24.94
N ILE A 232 -16.68 -8.00 -23.68
CA ILE A 232 -15.37 -7.70 -23.07
C ILE A 232 -14.50 -8.96 -22.95
N ILE A 233 -15.07 -10.09 -22.51
CA ILE A 233 -14.30 -11.34 -22.40
C ILE A 233 -13.93 -11.87 -23.80
N HIS A 234 -14.80 -11.67 -24.80
CA HIS A 234 -14.52 -12.07 -26.18
C HIS A 234 -13.34 -11.29 -26.76
N THR A 235 -13.34 -9.95 -26.65
CA THR A 235 -12.20 -9.12 -27.11
C THR A 235 -10.91 -9.44 -26.34
N LEU A 236 -11.01 -9.68 -25.03
CA LEU A 236 -9.86 -10.08 -24.21
C LEU A 236 -9.26 -11.42 -24.65
N SER A 237 -10.11 -12.37 -25.08
CA SER A 237 -9.68 -13.68 -25.56
C SER A 237 -8.87 -13.61 -26.85
N LEU A 238 -9.24 -12.70 -27.76
CA LEU A 238 -8.52 -12.47 -29.02
C LEU A 238 -7.11 -11.92 -28.76
N ASN A 239 -6.99 -11.04 -27.76
CA ASN A 239 -5.72 -10.42 -27.40
C ASN A 239 -4.80 -11.35 -26.57
N ASN A 240 -5.34 -12.43 -25.98
CA ASN A 240 -4.62 -13.29 -25.03
C ASN A 240 -4.73 -14.79 -25.37
N PRO A 241 -4.11 -15.26 -26.47
CA PRO A 241 -4.24 -16.65 -26.92
C PRO A 241 -3.73 -17.68 -25.91
N LYS A 242 -2.76 -17.31 -25.05
CA LYS A 242 -2.20 -18.17 -23.99
C LYS A 242 -3.24 -18.62 -22.96
N LYS A 243 -4.29 -17.83 -22.74
CA LYS A 243 -5.38 -18.12 -21.79
C LYS A 243 -6.70 -18.49 -22.49
N SER A 244 -6.66 -18.85 -23.77
CA SER A 244 -7.85 -19.13 -24.60
C SER A 244 -8.81 -20.16 -23.99
N ALA A 245 -8.28 -21.25 -23.39
CA ALA A 245 -9.11 -22.27 -22.74
C ALA A 245 -9.93 -21.71 -21.56
N TYR A 246 -9.32 -20.86 -20.73
CA TYR A 246 -9.99 -20.20 -19.61
C TYR A 246 -11.11 -19.28 -20.09
N PHE A 247 -10.84 -18.46 -21.10
CA PHE A 247 -11.86 -17.55 -21.66
C PHE A 247 -12.99 -18.29 -22.34
N ALA A 248 -12.72 -19.41 -23.00
CA ALA A 248 -13.75 -20.25 -23.60
C ALA A 248 -14.77 -20.75 -22.55
N ASP A 249 -14.29 -21.17 -21.38
CA ASP A 249 -15.17 -21.60 -20.29
C ASP A 249 -15.98 -20.43 -19.70
N GLN A 250 -15.36 -19.25 -19.54
CA GLN A 250 -16.07 -18.05 -19.10
C GLN A 250 -17.17 -17.61 -20.10
N LEU A 251 -16.88 -17.66 -21.39
CA LEU A 251 -17.85 -17.34 -22.45
C LEU A 251 -19.01 -18.35 -22.46
N ARG A 252 -18.74 -19.65 -22.26
CA ARG A 252 -19.79 -20.67 -22.12
C ARG A 252 -20.66 -20.43 -20.91
N PHE A 253 -20.07 -20.04 -19.78
CA PHE A 253 -20.80 -19.71 -18.56
C PHE A 253 -21.70 -18.50 -18.76
N LEU A 254 -21.17 -17.40 -19.30
CA LEU A 254 -21.94 -16.19 -19.61
C LEU A 254 -23.09 -16.47 -20.58
N ARG A 255 -22.86 -17.26 -21.63
CA ARG A 255 -23.90 -17.63 -22.58
C ARG A 255 -25.05 -18.40 -21.92
N LYS A 256 -24.76 -19.29 -20.96
CA LYS A 256 -25.79 -19.97 -20.17
C LYS A 256 -26.58 -19.00 -19.29
N LEU A 257 -25.91 -18.01 -18.69
CA LEU A 257 -26.59 -16.99 -17.88
C LEU A 257 -27.52 -16.11 -18.70
N ILE A 258 -27.11 -15.72 -19.91
CA ILE A 258 -27.95 -14.97 -20.85
C ILE A 258 -29.20 -15.78 -21.19
N LEU A 259 -29.03 -17.04 -21.63
CA LEU A 259 -30.17 -17.91 -21.94
C LEU A 259 -31.12 -18.10 -20.75
N ASN A 260 -30.59 -18.25 -19.54
CA ASN A 260 -31.40 -18.35 -18.33
C ASN A 260 -32.20 -17.06 -18.09
N ARG A 261 -31.54 -15.89 -18.17
CA ARG A 261 -32.19 -14.58 -18.04
C ARG A 261 -33.33 -14.41 -19.06
N ASP A 262 -33.07 -14.76 -20.31
CA ASP A 262 -34.03 -14.61 -21.40
C ASP A 262 -35.22 -15.57 -21.23
N SER A 263 -34.97 -16.81 -20.77
CA SER A 263 -36.02 -17.76 -20.42
C SER A 263 -36.87 -17.30 -19.23
N ALA A 264 -36.26 -16.69 -18.21
CA ALA A 264 -36.95 -16.14 -17.05
C ALA A 264 -37.81 -14.92 -17.41
N ASN A 265 -37.35 -14.09 -18.34
CA ASN A 265 -38.11 -12.94 -18.84
C ASN A 265 -39.28 -13.35 -19.75
N ASN A 266 -39.13 -14.43 -20.53
CA ASN A 266 -40.19 -14.93 -21.42
C ASN A 266 -41.26 -15.78 -20.71
N SER A 267 -41.04 -16.12 -19.43
CA SER A 267 -41.98 -16.85 -18.58
C SER A 267 -42.85 -15.95 -17.70
N LYS A 268 -42.72 -14.62 -17.81
CA LYS A 268 -43.54 -13.60 -17.15
C LYS A 268 -44.44 -12.90 -18.17
#